data_AF-A0A2P4SHS9-F1
#
_entry.id   AF-A0A2P4SHS9-F1
#
_cell.length_a   1.000
_cell.length_b   1.000
_cell.length_c   1.000
_cell.angle_alpha   90.00
_cell.angle_beta   90.00
_cell.angle_gamma   90.00
#
_symmetry.space_group_name_H-M   'P 1'
#
loop_
_entity.id
_entity.type
_entity.pdbx_description
1 polymer ?
#
loop_
_entity_poly.entity_id
_entity_poly.type
_entity_poly.pdbx_seq_one_letter_code
_entity_poly.pdbx_strand_id
1 'polypeptide(L)'
;FINGLSQDVNLTIDSKQFIPVRRNYGVSGYSLVERDTYDNGKCITETGEFTLDLGLLDFGASYTVVISNVSGGAVQTWKSEDIKANNVHMAWQLPQYLLISAGEVMFSITGLAFSYSQSPASMKSVLQAGWLLTVAVGNTLVLVVAQAAPMAQWAEFVLFTVLLFAVCIIFSIMGYFYVSVDPEDLEEKEEKRETPSRGNMISLVTQKTKL
;
A
#
# COMPACT_ATOMS: atom_id res chain seq x y z
N PHE A 1 -23.18 10.22 17.17
CA PHE A 1 -24.64 10.22 17.01
C PHE A 1 -25.09 11.42 16.21
N ILE A 2 -26.08 11.25 15.34
CA ILE A 2 -26.69 12.32 14.54
C ILE A 2 -28.18 12.38 14.87
N ASN A 3 -28.66 13.57 15.23
CA ASN A 3 -30.05 13.77 15.62
C ASN A 3 -30.87 14.38 14.46
N GLY A 4 -31.69 13.57 13.80
CA GLY A 4 -32.63 14.01 12.78
C GLY A 4 -33.95 14.59 13.32
N LEU A 5 -34.11 14.72 14.64
CA LEU A 5 -35.29 15.31 15.27
C LEU A 5 -35.16 16.83 15.40
N SER A 6 -36.30 17.51 15.48
CA SER A 6 -36.39 18.96 15.73
C SER A 6 -36.24 19.36 17.20
N GLN A 7 -36.03 18.38 18.08
CA GLN A 7 -35.86 18.53 19.53
C GLN A 7 -34.49 18.02 19.97
N ASP A 8 -34.02 18.51 21.12
CA ASP A 8 -32.76 18.05 21.70
C ASP A 8 -32.94 16.62 22.26
N VAL A 9 -31.92 15.78 22.09
CA VAL A 9 -31.94 14.37 22.48
C VAL A 9 -30.81 14.11 23.48
N ASN A 10 -31.14 13.51 24.61
CA ASN A 10 -30.16 13.02 25.56
C ASN A 10 -30.07 11.50 25.49
N LEU A 11 -28.92 10.99 25.08
CA LEU A 11 -28.66 9.56 24.96
C LEU A 11 -27.96 9.06 26.20
N THR A 12 -28.40 7.91 26.71
CA THR A 12 -27.76 7.21 27.82
C THR A 12 -27.29 5.84 27.37
N ILE A 13 -26.00 5.57 27.48
CA ILE A 13 -25.37 4.29 27.15
C ILE A 13 -24.89 3.65 28.45
N ASP A 14 -25.36 2.43 28.76
CA ASP A 14 -25.05 1.65 29.98
C ASP A 14 -25.22 2.44 31.31
N SER A 15 -26.20 3.34 31.37
CA SER A 15 -26.49 4.17 32.55
C SER A 15 -25.35 5.06 33.07
N LYS A 16 -24.21 5.15 32.36
CA LYS A 16 -23.00 5.86 32.80
C LYS A 16 -22.61 7.01 31.87
N GLN A 17 -22.86 6.89 30.57
CA GLN A 17 -22.52 7.93 29.59
C GLN A 17 -23.76 8.65 29.10
N PHE A 18 -23.81 9.96 29.35
CA PHE A 18 -24.85 10.87 28.86
C PHE A 18 -24.30 11.69 27.69
N ILE A 19 -24.89 11.54 26.52
CA ILE A 19 -24.46 12.21 25.29
C ILE A 19 -25.59 13.14 24.83
N PRO A 20 -25.48 14.46 25.04
CA PRO A 20 -26.45 15.41 24.52
C PRO A 20 -26.22 15.63 23.02
N VAL A 21 -27.28 15.54 22.24
CA VAL A 21 -27.26 15.78 20.80
C VAL A 21 -28.28 16.87 20.45
N ARG A 22 -27.78 17.95 19.88
CA ARG A 22 -28.61 19.12 19.53
C ARG A 22 -29.62 18.79 18.43
N ARG A 23 -30.76 19.48 18.44
CA ARG A 23 -31.80 19.45 17.40
C ARG A 23 -31.29 19.83 16.00
N ASN A 24 -32.08 19.49 14.99
CA ASN A 24 -31.89 19.86 13.58
C ASN A 24 -30.57 19.34 12.98
N TYR A 25 -30.40 18.02 12.93
CA TYR A 25 -29.18 17.36 12.40
C TYR A 25 -27.92 17.68 13.20
N GLY A 26 -28.07 17.96 14.50
CA GLY A 26 -26.93 18.10 15.41
C GLY A 26 -26.15 16.80 15.54
N VAL A 27 -24.82 16.92 15.64
CA VAL A 27 -23.90 15.79 15.75
C VAL A 27 -23.24 15.81 17.13
N SER A 28 -23.19 14.65 17.79
CA SER A 28 -22.47 14.49 19.04
C SER A 28 -20.96 14.40 18.78
N GLY A 29 -20.15 14.74 19.79
CA GLY A 29 -18.74 14.34 19.79
C GLY A 29 -18.59 12.82 19.80
N TYR A 30 -17.38 12.35 19.48
CA TYR A 30 -17.00 10.95 19.63
C TYR A 30 -16.86 10.60 21.11
N SER A 31 -17.41 9.45 21.50
CA SER A 31 -17.28 8.88 22.84
C SER A 31 -16.64 7.51 22.74
N LEU A 32 -15.63 7.26 23.58
CA LEU A 32 -15.03 5.94 23.69
C LEU A 32 -15.91 5.07 24.58
N VAL A 33 -16.19 3.86 24.10
CA VAL A 33 -16.97 2.83 24.79
C VAL A 33 -16.15 1.55 24.84
N GLU A 34 -16.34 0.76 25.88
CA GLU A 34 -15.73 -0.56 25.96
C GLU A 34 -16.42 -1.53 25.01
N ARG A 35 -15.76 -2.64 24.69
CA ARG A 35 -16.39 -3.68 23.87
C ARG A 35 -17.45 -4.38 24.71
N ASP A 36 -18.70 -4.13 24.37
CA ASP A 36 -19.85 -4.84 24.95
C ASP A 36 -21.05 -4.83 23.99
N THR A 37 -22.08 -5.58 24.36
CA THR A 37 -23.38 -5.58 23.69
C THR A 37 -24.28 -4.55 24.33
N TYR A 38 -24.61 -3.49 23.60
CA TYR A 38 -25.37 -2.35 24.09
C TYR A 38 -26.83 -2.42 23.63
N ASP A 39 -27.62 -3.28 24.28
CA ASP A 39 -29.04 -3.50 23.94
C ASP A 39 -30.00 -2.70 24.85
N ASN A 40 -29.50 -1.98 25.85
CA ASN A 40 -30.33 -1.25 26.83
C ASN A 40 -30.04 0.26 26.85
N GLY A 41 -29.66 0.83 25.69
CA GLY A 41 -29.51 2.27 25.57
C GLY A 41 -30.85 2.97 25.79
N LYS A 42 -30.83 4.19 26.34
CA LYS A 42 -32.02 5.04 26.43
C LYS A 42 -31.83 6.30 25.61
N CYS A 43 -32.84 6.65 24.84
CA CYS A 43 -32.96 7.91 24.13
C CYS A 43 -34.07 8.71 24.80
N ILE A 44 -33.69 9.82 25.45
CA ILE A 44 -34.62 10.70 26.16
C ILE A 44 -34.85 11.93 25.28
N THR A 45 -36.09 12.10 24.82
CA THR A 45 -36.57 13.30 24.12
C THR A 45 -37.58 14.06 24.97
N GLU A 46 -37.94 15.28 24.55
CA GLU A 46 -39.03 16.04 25.19
C GLU A 46 -40.39 15.31 25.09
N THR A 47 -40.53 14.39 24.14
CA THR A 47 -41.75 13.62 23.84
C THR A 47 -41.85 12.27 24.53
N GLY A 48 -40.77 11.75 25.14
CA GLY A 48 -40.78 10.46 25.83
C GLY A 48 -39.41 9.78 25.92
N GLU A 49 -39.39 8.61 26.58
CA GLU A 49 -38.23 7.72 26.62
C GLU A 49 -38.39 6.61 25.58
N PHE A 50 -37.37 6.43 24.73
CA PHE A 50 -37.30 5.37 23.73
C PHE A 50 -36.10 4.45 24.03
N THR A 51 -36.26 3.14 23.81
CA THR A 51 -35.16 2.18 23.91
C THR A 51 -34.26 2.26 22.68
N LEU A 52 -32.96 2.17 22.89
CA LEU A 52 -31.94 2.28 21.87
C LEU A 52 -31.07 1.02 21.89
N ASP A 53 -31.23 0.21 20.85
CA ASP A 53 -30.49 -1.04 20.70
C ASP A 53 -29.34 -0.81 19.71
N LEU A 54 -28.10 -0.77 20.21
CA LEU A 54 -26.89 -0.56 19.43
C LEU A 54 -26.25 -1.90 19.02
N GLY A 55 -26.58 -2.99 19.72
CA GLY A 55 -25.99 -4.31 19.53
C GLY A 55 -24.52 -4.34 19.96
N LEU A 56 -23.77 -5.29 19.42
CA LEU A 56 -22.34 -5.42 19.67
C LEU A 56 -21.57 -4.24 19.07
N LEU A 57 -20.77 -3.58 19.91
CA LEU A 57 -19.76 -2.60 19.48
C LEU A 57 -18.39 -3.23 19.64
N ASP A 58 -17.69 -3.46 18.52
CA ASP A 58 -16.43 -4.21 18.51
C ASP A 58 -15.20 -3.29 18.62
N PHE A 59 -14.04 -3.87 18.94
CA PHE A 59 -12.81 -3.11 19.13
C PHE A 59 -12.32 -2.46 17.84
N GLY A 60 -11.92 -1.19 17.93
CA GLY A 60 -11.36 -0.42 16.81
C GLY A 60 -12.36 -0.07 15.72
N ALA A 61 -13.65 -0.41 15.90
CA ALA A 61 -14.72 0.03 15.02
C ALA A 61 -15.22 1.43 15.41
N SER A 62 -15.73 2.16 14.43
CA SER A 62 -16.46 3.40 14.64
C SER A 62 -17.86 3.25 14.06
N TYR A 63 -18.86 3.59 14.85
CA TYR A 63 -20.26 3.47 14.47
C TYR A 63 -20.92 4.84 14.49
N THR A 64 -21.56 5.21 13.39
CA THR A 64 -22.44 6.37 13.33
C THR A 64 -23.87 5.91 13.47
N VAL A 65 -24.54 6.49 14.46
CA VAL A 65 -25.92 6.17 14.79
C VAL A 65 -26.77 7.40 14.49
N VAL A 66 -27.75 7.23 13.60
CA VAL A 66 -28.66 8.29 13.15
C VAL A 66 -30.04 8.04 13.74
N ILE A 67 -30.53 9.04 14.47
CA ILE A 67 -31.84 9.01 15.10
C ILE A 67 -32.80 9.79 14.21
N SER A 68 -33.89 9.15 13.79
CA SER A 68 -34.86 9.75 12.88
C SER A 68 -36.29 9.49 13.37
N ASN A 69 -37.19 10.43 13.07
CA ASN A 69 -38.61 10.25 13.35
C ASN A 69 -39.25 9.47 12.20
N VAL A 70 -40.03 8.44 12.52
CA VAL A 70 -40.87 7.74 11.56
C VAL A 70 -42.30 8.25 11.64
N SER A 71 -42.96 8.32 10.48
CA SER A 71 -44.37 8.67 10.34
C SER A 71 -45.22 7.81 11.27
N GLY A 72 -45.67 8.39 12.39
CA GLY A 72 -46.33 7.68 13.50
C GLY A 72 -45.84 8.08 14.89
N GLY A 73 -44.77 8.89 15.00
CA GLY A 73 -44.24 9.36 16.28
C GLY A 73 -43.30 8.36 16.97
N ALA A 74 -42.99 7.25 16.30
CA ALA A 74 -41.97 6.31 16.74
C ALA A 74 -40.58 6.77 16.28
N VAL A 75 -39.61 6.72 17.18
CA VAL A 75 -38.20 7.01 16.88
C VAL A 75 -37.54 5.74 16.32
N GLN A 76 -36.96 5.83 15.11
CA GLN A 76 -36.11 4.78 14.55
C GLN A 76 -34.65 5.19 14.62
N THR A 77 -33.82 4.21 14.94
CA THR A 77 -32.38 4.40 15.03
C THR A 77 -31.69 3.55 13.97
N TRP A 78 -30.95 4.21 13.08
CA TRP A 78 -30.14 3.56 12.06
C TRP A 78 -28.69 3.51 12.50
N LYS A 79 -28.09 2.32 12.53
CA LYS A 79 -26.66 2.13 12.78
C LYS A 79 -25.93 1.93 11.46
N SER A 80 -24.92 2.77 11.22
CA SER A 80 -23.93 2.60 10.16
C SER A 80 -22.58 2.27 10.79
N GLU A 81 -21.92 1.24 10.28
CA GLU A 81 -20.53 0.93 10.63
C GLU A 81 -19.63 1.72 9.67
N ASP A 82 -18.92 2.72 10.19
CA ASP A 82 -18.05 3.59 9.38
C ASP A 82 -16.65 2.98 9.24
N ILE A 83 -16.17 2.36 10.31
CA ILE A 83 -14.89 1.65 10.35
C ILE A 83 -15.16 0.25 10.85
N LYS A 84 -14.75 -0.73 10.05
CA LYS A 84 -14.91 -2.13 10.38
C LYS A 84 -14.11 -2.51 11.62
N ALA A 85 -14.68 -3.34 12.48
CA ALA A 85 -14.02 -3.95 13.63
C ALA A 85 -12.63 -4.51 13.27
N ASN A 86 -11.61 -4.06 14.01
CA ASN A 86 -10.25 -4.56 13.81
C ASN A 86 -10.10 -5.90 14.52
N ASN A 87 -10.04 -6.97 13.73
CA ASN A 87 -9.94 -8.34 14.22
C ASN A 87 -8.53 -8.92 14.17
N VAL A 88 -7.56 -8.20 13.57
CA VAL A 88 -6.20 -8.70 13.34
C VAL A 88 -5.17 -7.80 14.02
N HIS A 89 -4.24 -8.40 14.75
CA HIS A 89 -3.11 -7.67 15.32
C HIS A 89 -2.24 -7.08 14.21
N MET A 90 -1.90 -5.79 14.33
CA MET A 90 -0.98 -5.10 13.41
C MET A 90 0.39 -5.82 13.28
N ALA A 91 0.79 -6.58 14.29
CA ALA A 91 1.99 -7.42 14.27
C ALA A 91 2.02 -8.44 13.11
N TRP A 92 0.87 -8.85 12.57
CA TRP A 92 0.80 -9.75 11.41
C TRP A 92 1.32 -9.14 10.10
N GLN A 93 1.50 -7.82 10.04
CA GLN A 93 2.13 -7.17 8.89
C GLN A 93 3.66 -7.30 8.92
N LEU A 94 4.25 -7.58 10.09
CA LEU A 94 5.70 -7.65 10.27
C LEU A 94 6.36 -8.75 9.41
N PRO A 95 5.85 -9.99 9.36
CA PRO A 95 6.43 -11.03 8.51
C PRO A 95 6.38 -10.67 7.03
N GLN A 96 5.30 -10.01 6.57
CA GLN A 96 5.16 -9.61 5.18
C GLN A 96 6.20 -8.56 4.79
N TYR A 97 6.40 -7.52 5.61
CA TYR A 97 7.41 -6.51 5.34
C TYR A 97 8.82 -7.07 5.37
N LEU A 98 9.12 -7.97 6.32
CA LEU A 98 10.42 -8.61 6.40
C LEU A 98 10.73 -9.42 5.14
N LEU A 99 9.79 -10.25 4.68
CA LEU A 99 9.97 -11.08 3.47
C LEU A 99 10.14 -10.24 2.20
N ILE A 100 9.34 -9.18 2.04
CA ILE A 100 9.44 -8.27 0.88
C ILE A 100 10.80 -7.56 0.88
N SER A 101 11.21 -7.00 2.02
CA SER A 101 12.50 -6.31 2.12
C SER A 101 13.68 -7.26 1.91
N ALA A 102 13.62 -8.49 2.43
CA ALA A 102 14.64 -9.50 2.17
C ALA A 102 14.72 -9.85 0.67
N GLY A 103 13.57 -10.03 0.01
CA GLY A 103 13.50 -10.27 -1.43
C GLY A 103 14.05 -9.11 -2.26
N GLU A 104 13.74 -7.87 -1.88
CA GLU A 104 14.24 -6.67 -2.52
C GLU A 104 15.77 -6.59 -2.46
N VAL A 105 16.36 -6.78 -1.29
CA VAL A 105 17.84 -6.77 -1.13
C VAL A 105 18.47 -7.89 -1.95
N MET A 106 17.92 -9.11 -1.88
CA MET A 106 18.48 -10.29 -2.54
C MET A 106 18.33 -10.31 -4.06
N PHE A 107 17.37 -9.60 -4.63
CA PHE A 107 17.15 -9.56 -6.09
C PHE A 107 17.57 -8.22 -6.71
N SER A 108 17.18 -7.10 -6.10
CA SER A 108 17.40 -5.77 -6.68
C SER A 108 18.85 -5.31 -6.53
N ILE A 109 19.39 -5.35 -5.30
CA ILE A 109 20.73 -4.83 -5.02
C ILE A 109 21.80 -5.74 -5.64
N THR A 110 21.66 -7.05 -5.47
CA THR A 110 22.58 -8.05 -6.03
C THR A 110 22.53 -8.08 -7.56
N GLY A 111 21.34 -7.99 -8.17
CA GLY A 111 21.16 -8.00 -9.62
C GLY A 111 21.78 -6.77 -10.29
N LEU A 112 21.64 -5.60 -9.67
CA LEU A 112 22.34 -4.38 -10.09
C LEU A 112 23.85 -4.49 -9.92
N ALA A 113 24.33 -5.00 -8.78
CA ALA A 113 25.76 -5.18 -8.53
C ALA A 113 26.40 -6.13 -9.55
N PHE A 114 25.73 -7.23 -9.87
CA PHE A 114 26.15 -8.17 -10.91
C PHE A 114 26.18 -7.51 -12.29
N SER A 115 25.11 -6.80 -12.66
CA SER A 115 25.02 -6.10 -13.94
C SER A 115 26.14 -5.06 -14.09
N TYR A 116 26.51 -4.36 -13.02
CA TYR A 116 27.64 -3.43 -13.04
C TYR A 116 28.99 -4.11 -13.20
N SER A 117 29.19 -5.27 -12.58
CA SER A 117 30.44 -6.05 -12.71
C SER A 117 30.64 -6.61 -14.12
N GLN A 118 29.57 -6.87 -14.85
CA GLN A 118 29.58 -7.42 -16.21
C GLN A 118 29.53 -6.35 -17.31
N SER A 119 29.59 -5.07 -16.94
CA SER A 119 29.41 -3.95 -17.87
C SER A 119 30.67 -3.09 -18.04
N PRO A 120 31.02 -2.69 -19.28
CA PRO A 120 32.07 -1.71 -19.54
C PRO A 120 31.83 -0.39 -18.78
N ALA A 121 32.89 0.31 -18.36
CA ALA A 121 32.82 1.52 -17.54
C ALA A 121 31.94 2.62 -18.15
N SER A 122 31.88 2.70 -19.48
CA SER A 122 31.07 3.66 -20.24
C SER A 122 29.55 3.39 -20.24
N MET A 123 29.09 2.18 -19.84
CA MET A 123 27.68 1.78 -19.97
C MET A 123 26.90 1.73 -18.64
N LYS A 124 27.55 1.96 -17.50
CA LYS A 124 26.92 1.87 -16.17
C LYS A 124 25.69 2.76 -16.01
N SER A 125 25.73 3.99 -16.54
CA SER A 125 24.58 4.92 -16.47
C SER A 125 23.37 4.43 -17.28
N VAL A 126 23.61 3.81 -18.43
CA VAL A 126 22.53 3.26 -19.28
C VAL A 126 21.90 2.05 -18.63
N LEU A 127 22.68 1.21 -17.92
CA LEU A 127 22.15 0.08 -17.16
C LEU A 127 21.28 0.53 -15.99
N GLN A 128 21.68 1.58 -15.26
CA GLN A 128 20.85 2.15 -14.20
C GLN A 128 19.53 2.69 -14.76
N ALA A 129 19.57 3.39 -15.88
CA ALA A 129 18.36 3.89 -16.55
C ALA A 129 17.47 2.74 -17.03
N GLY A 130 18.07 1.67 -17.58
CA GLY A 130 17.36 0.45 -17.96
C GLY A 130 16.70 -0.26 -16.77
N TRP A 131 17.39 -0.30 -15.63
CA TRP A 131 16.83 -0.84 -14.39
C TRP A 131 15.64 -0.02 -13.87
N LEU A 132 15.75 1.32 -13.85
CA LEU A 132 14.64 2.17 -13.45
C LEU A 132 13.44 2.06 -14.40
N LEU A 133 13.70 1.81 -15.69
CA LEU A 133 12.66 1.57 -16.68
C LEU A 133 11.86 0.29 -16.38
N THR A 134 12.51 -0.81 -15.99
CA THR A 134 11.79 -2.04 -15.63
C THR A 134 10.94 -1.84 -14.38
N VAL A 135 11.43 -1.10 -13.39
CA VAL A 135 10.63 -0.71 -12.20
C VAL A 135 9.40 0.11 -12.61
N ALA A 136 9.56 1.09 -13.50
CA ALA A 136 8.44 1.90 -13.99
C ALA A 136 7.38 1.09 -14.73
N VAL A 137 7.81 0.14 -15.58
CA VAL A 137 6.91 -0.79 -16.27
C VAL A 137 6.18 -1.69 -15.28
N GLY A 138 6.87 -2.23 -14.28
CA GLY A 138 6.26 -3.03 -13.22
C GLY A 138 5.19 -2.28 -12.45
N ASN A 139 5.48 -1.05 -12.03
CA ASN A 139 4.51 -0.19 -11.34
C ASN A 139 3.30 0.15 -12.22
N THR A 140 3.53 0.37 -13.52
CA THR A 140 2.45 0.65 -14.47
C THR A 140 1.55 -0.58 -14.68
N LEU A 141 2.14 -1.79 -14.74
CA LEU A 141 1.38 -3.04 -14.85
C LEU A 141 0.44 -3.23 -13.65
N VAL A 142 0.93 -2.99 -12.43
CA VAL A 142 0.10 -3.08 -11.20
C VAL A 142 -1.08 -2.12 -11.27
N LEU A 143 -0.85 -0.87 -11.69
CA LEU A 143 -1.91 0.14 -11.82
C LEU A 143 -2.95 -0.25 -12.87
N VAL A 144 -2.50 -0.72 -14.04
CA VAL A 144 -3.40 -1.15 -15.11
C VAL A 144 -4.28 -2.30 -14.65
N VAL A 145 -3.72 -3.31 -13.97
CA VAL A 145 -4.50 -4.45 -13.45
C VAL A 145 -5.54 -3.99 -12.43
N ALA A 146 -5.16 -3.10 -11.51
CA ALA A 146 -6.05 -2.58 -10.47
C ALA A 146 -7.23 -1.75 -11.03
N GLN A 147 -7.04 -1.05 -12.16
CA GLN A 147 -8.09 -0.25 -12.79
C GLN A 147 -8.91 -1.02 -13.84
N ALA A 148 -8.30 -1.97 -14.54
CA ALA A 148 -8.91 -2.65 -15.67
C ALA A 148 -9.86 -3.79 -15.29
N ALA A 149 -9.69 -4.38 -14.11
CA ALA A 149 -10.43 -5.58 -13.72
C ALA A 149 -11.02 -5.41 -12.31
N PRO A 150 -12.32 -5.06 -12.17
CA PRO A 150 -13.01 -5.10 -10.88
C PRO A 150 -13.28 -6.57 -10.51
N MET A 151 -12.22 -7.33 -10.23
CA MET A 151 -12.29 -8.72 -9.81
C MET A 151 -12.29 -8.81 -8.29
N ALA A 152 -12.63 -9.98 -7.77
CA ALA A 152 -12.50 -10.23 -6.35
C ALA A 152 -11.02 -10.12 -5.95
N GLN A 153 -10.74 -9.43 -4.84
CA GLN A 153 -9.38 -9.14 -4.35
C GLN A 153 -8.48 -10.38 -4.24
N TRP A 154 -9.05 -11.55 -3.95
CA TRP A 154 -8.30 -12.82 -3.89
C TRP A 154 -7.78 -13.27 -5.27
N ALA A 155 -8.51 -12.99 -6.35
CA ALA A 155 -8.13 -13.36 -7.70
C ALA A 155 -6.94 -12.50 -8.20
N GLU A 156 -6.90 -11.22 -7.82
CA GLU A 156 -5.76 -10.34 -8.11
C GLU A 156 -4.46 -10.86 -7.47
N PHE A 157 -4.52 -11.26 -6.19
CA PHE A 157 -3.36 -11.84 -5.51
C PHE A 157 -2.86 -13.13 -6.17
N VAL A 158 -3.78 -13.99 -6.62
CA VAL A 158 -3.42 -15.22 -7.34
C VAL A 158 -2.77 -14.89 -8.68
N LEU A 159 -3.31 -13.92 -9.43
CA LEU A 159 -2.75 -13.46 -10.70
C LEU A 159 -1.29 -12.99 -10.52
N PHE A 160 -1.04 -12.09 -9.56
CA PHE A 160 0.31 -11.60 -9.31
C PHE A 160 1.27 -12.72 -8.86
N THR A 161 0.78 -13.68 -8.09
CA THR A 161 1.57 -14.85 -7.65
C THR A 161 1.98 -15.71 -8.85
N VAL A 162 1.05 -16.03 -9.75
CA VAL A 162 1.34 -16.83 -10.96
C VAL A 162 2.28 -16.08 -11.90
N LEU A 163 2.08 -14.77 -12.06
CA LEU A 163 2.95 -13.93 -12.88
C LEU A 163 4.38 -13.90 -12.34
N LEU A 164 4.58 -13.67 -11.04
CA LEU A 164 5.90 -13.70 -10.41
C LEU A 164 6.54 -15.09 -10.49
N PHE A 165 5.76 -16.15 -10.29
CA PHE A 165 6.27 -17.52 -10.40
C PHE A 165 6.78 -17.84 -11.81
N ALA A 166 6.04 -17.43 -12.84
CA ALA A 166 6.47 -17.57 -14.23
C ALA A 166 7.77 -16.80 -14.49
N VAL A 167 7.88 -15.56 -13.99
CA VAL A 167 9.11 -14.76 -14.09
C VAL A 167 10.28 -15.47 -13.40
N CYS A 168 10.09 -16.00 -12.19
CA CYS A 168 11.11 -16.77 -11.48
C CYS A 168 11.60 -17.99 -12.28
N ILE A 169 10.70 -18.73 -12.94
CA ILE A 169 11.07 -19.86 -13.81
C ILE A 169 11.92 -19.39 -14.98
N ILE A 170 11.51 -18.32 -15.67
CA ILE A 170 12.24 -17.78 -16.81
C ILE A 170 13.65 -17.34 -16.39
N PHE A 171 13.77 -16.60 -15.27
CA PHE A 171 15.06 -16.18 -14.73
C PHE A 171 15.93 -17.37 -14.31
N SER A 172 15.34 -18.41 -13.72
CA SER A 172 16.07 -19.62 -13.33
C SER A 172 16.62 -20.38 -14.54
N ILE A 173 15.85 -20.50 -15.62
CA ILE A 173 16.31 -21.08 -16.88
C ILE A 173 17.42 -20.22 -17.50
N MET A 174 17.22 -18.91 -17.58
CA MET A 174 18.23 -18.00 -18.14
C MET A 174 19.54 -18.04 -17.35
N GLY A 175 19.46 -18.12 -16.02
CA GLY A 175 20.62 -18.28 -15.15
C GLY A 175 21.35 -19.60 -15.35
N TYR A 176 20.64 -20.70 -15.61
CA TYR A 176 21.26 -22.00 -15.88
C TYR A 176 22.11 -22.00 -17.17
N PHE A 177 21.71 -21.23 -18.18
CA PHE A 177 22.43 -21.10 -19.44
C PHE A 177 23.42 -19.93 -19.47
N TYR A 178 23.64 -19.23 -18.35
CA TYR A 178 24.50 -18.06 -18.32
C TYR A 178 25.98 -18.45 -18.20
N VAL A 179 26.79 -17.99 -19.17
CA VAL A 179 28.25 -18.08 -19.13
C VAL A 179 28.78 -16.75 -18.63
N SER A 180 29.49 -16.77 -17.49
CA SER A 180 30.16 -15.59 -16.94
C SER A 180 31.34 -15.18 -17.82
N VAL A 181 31.39 -13.91 -18.20
CA VAL A 181 32.57 -13.31 -18.81
C VAL A 181 33.48 -12.85 -17.67
N ASP A 182 34.75 -13.22 -17.72
CA ASP A 182 35.72 -12.84 -16.70
C ASP A 182 35.96 -11.31 -16.73
N PRO A 183 35.95 -10.63 -15.57
CA PRO A 183 36.11 -9.18 -15.52
C PRO A 183 37.47 -8.71 -16.03
N GLU A 184 38.50 -9.55 -15.93
CA GLU A 184 39.85 -9.29 -16.44
C GLU A 184 39.86 -9.13 -17.98
N ASP A 185 39.03 -9.89 -18.70
CA ASP A 185 38.87 -9.78 -20.16
C ASP A 185 38.15 -8.50 -20.60
N LEU A 186 37.29 -7.95 -19.73
CA LEU A 186 36.59 -6.68 -19.97
C LEU A 186 37.54 -5.50 -19.76
N GLU A 187 38.33 -5.53 -18.69
CA GLU A 187 39.36 -4.51 -18.40
C GLU A 187 40.44 -4.51 -19.50
N GLU A 188 40.93 -5.67 -19.93
CA GLU A 188 41.93 -5.76 -21.00
C GLU A 188 41.39 -5.22 -22.35
N LYS A 189 40.09 -5.42 -22.63
CA LYS A 189 39.40 -4.87 -23.83
C LYS A 189 39.15 -3.36 -23.74
N GLU A 190 38.96 -2.80 -22.55
CA GLU A 190 38.86 -1.35 -22.37
C GLU A 190 40.25 -0.70 -22.49
N GLU A 191 41.28 -1.27 -21.85
CA GLU A 191 42.65 -0.77 -21.93
C GLU A 191 43.21 -0.82 -23.37
N LYS A 192 42.95 -1.92 -24.10
CA LYS A 192 43.28 -2.04 -25.54
C LYS A 192 42.49 -1.09 -26.44
N ARG A 193 41.37 -0.51 -25.99
CA ARG A 193 40.63 0.51 -26.75
C ARG A 193 41.12 1.93 -26.46
N GLU A 194 41.56 2.21 -25.24
CA GLU A 194 42.09 3.52 -24.86
C GLU A 194 43.52 3.76 -25.39
N THR A 195 44.37 2.74 -25.37
CA THR A 195 45.77 2.81 -25.85
C THR A 195 45.93 3.22 -27.34
N PRO A 196 45.20 2.65 -28.33
CA PRO A 196 45.32 3.06 -29.73
C PRO A 196 44.79 4.48 -29.99
N SER A 197 43.76 4.91 -29.24
CA SER A 197 43.22 6.28 -29.34
C SER A 197 44.22 7.32 -28.81
N ARG A 198 44.86 7.02 -27.68
CA ARG A 198 45.86 7.90 -27.06
C ARG A 198 47.14 7.99 -27.90
N GLY A 199 47.58 6.90 -28.52
CA GLY A 199 48.70 6.89 -29.48
C GLY A 199 48.43 7.75 -30.72
N ASN A 200 47.22 7.64 -31.28
CA ASN A 200 46.79 8.47 -32.41
C ASN A 200 46.64 9.96 -32.04
N MET A 201 46.20 10.26 -30.82
CA MET A 201 46.09 11.64 -30.35
C MET A 201 47.47 12.27 -30.15
N ILE A 202 48.44 11.53 -29.60
CA ILE A 202 49.83 12.01 -29.45
C ILE A 202 50.49 12.21 -30.81
N SER A 203 50.28 11.31 -31.78
CA SER A 203 50.85 11.46 -33.12
C SER A 203 50.25 12.66 -33.88
N LEU A 204 48.94 12.90 -33.77
CA LEU A 204 48.26 14.07 -34.33
C LEU A 204 48.72 15.39 -33.68
N VAL A 205 48.91 15.42 -32.36
CA VAL A 205 49.46 16.60 -31.67
C VAL A 205 50.90 16.86 -32.12
N THR A 206 51.75 15.83 -32.17
CA THR A 206 53.15 15.95 -32.61
C THR A 206 53.26 16.44 -34.05
N GLN A 207 52.34 16.03 -34.93
CA GLN A 207 52.29 16.49 -36.32
C GLN A 207 51.86 17.96 -36.43
N LYS A 208 50.95 18.42 -35.56
CA LYS A 208 50.51 19.83 -35.53
C LYS A 208 51.52 20.80 -34.90
N THR A 209 52.40 20.33 -34.02
CA THR A 209 53.43 21.17 -33.37
C THR A 209 54.69 21.37 -34.23
N LYS A 210 54.85 20.62 -35.33
CA LYS A 210 55.99 20.70 -36.26
C LYS A 210 55.77 21.63 -37.47
N LEU A 211 54.76 22.50 -37.43
CA LEU A 211 54.46 23.50 -38.46
C LEU A 211 54.63 24.90 -37.85
#